data_AF-A0A4Q7Y1J8-F1
#
_entry.id   AF-A0A4Q7Y1J8-F1
#
_cell.length_a   1.000
_cell.length_b   1.000
_cell.length_c   1.000
_cell.angle_alpha   90.00
_cell.angle_beta   90.00
_cell.angle_gamma   90.00
#
_symmetry.space_group_name_H-M   'P 1'
#
loop_
_entity.id
_entity.type
_entity.pdbx_description
1 polymer ?
#
loop_
_entity_poly.entity_id
_entity_poly.type
_entity_poly.pdbx_seq_one_letter_code
_entity_poly.pdbx_strand_id
1 'polypeptide(L)'
;MPSDRTIGRTVKVKTYQVLVELLPETSSYVKSSLGGLYSIAVINSFVIVPVGSERVVAIVTSLDMAEEAEASMQTRQMLVIARPRRTIWASMIGTLTQSARG
;
A
#
# COMPACT_ATOMS: atom_id res chain seq x y z
N MET A 1 14.07 16.56 -3.44
CA MET A 1 13.75 15.32 -2.70
C MET A 1 12.81 14.50 -3.59
N PRO A 2 12.96 13.18 -3.69
CA PRO A 2 11.94 12.40 -4.40
C PRO A 2 10.62 12.61 -3.65
N SER A 3 9.57 12.96 -4.39
CA SER A 3 8.23 13.16 -3.85
C SER A 3 7.80 11.91 -3.06
N ASP A 4 7.12 12.12 -1.92
CA ASP A 4 6.49 11.04 -1.16
C ASP A 4 5.68 10.19 -2.14
N ARG A 5 6.02 8.89 -2.23
CA ARG A 5 5.43 8.01 -3.24
C ARG A 5 4.31 7.19 -2.63
N THR A 6 3.09 7.46 -3.08
CA THR A 6 1.93 6.64 -2.74
C THR A 6 2.05 5.26 -3.36
N ILE A 7 1.91 4.22 -2.54
CA ILE A 7 2.00 2.80 -2.95
C ILE A 7 0.65 2.08 -2.89
N GLY A 8 -0.35 2.68 -2.25
CA GLY A 8 -1.61 2.03 -1.94
C GLY A 8 -2.54 2.91 -1.12
N ARG A 9 -3.66 2.32 -0.72
CA ARG A 9 -4.67 2.91 0.16
C ARG A 9 -4.89 2.05 1.39
N THR A 10 -5.12 2.69 2.54
CA THR A 10 -5.52 1.99 3.76
C THR A 10 -6.94 1.43 3.60
N VAL A 11 -7.11 0.12 3.80
CA VAL A 11 -8.41 -0.57 3.72
C VAL A 11 -8.97 -0.84 5.11
N LYS A 12 -8.10 -1.17 6.07
CA LYS A 12 -8.51 -1.48 7.44
C LYS A 12 -7.47 -1.02 8.42
N VAL A 13 -7.91 -0.42 9.52
CA VAL A 13 -7.06 -0.06 10.66
C VAL A 13 -7.53 -0.84 11.88
N LYS A 14 -6.58 -1.45 12.58
CA LYS A 14 -6.72 -2.01 13.93
C LYS A 14 -5.81 -1.22 14.88
N THR A 15 -5.85 -1.52 16.18
CA THR A 15 -5.10 -0.79 17.23
C THR A 15 -3.66 -0.45 16.87
N TYR A 16 -2.86 -1.42 16.42
CA TYR A 16 -1.45 -1.22 16.01
C TYR A 16 -1.13 -1.86 14.66
N GLN A 17 -2.16 -2.26 13.90
CA GLN A 17 -1.98 -2.91 12.60
C GLN A 17 -2.82 -2.21 11.54
N VAL A 18 -2.31 -2.16 10.33
CA VAL A 18 -2.98 -1.57 9.18
C VAL A 18 -2.91 -2.53 8.00
N LEU A 19 -4.04 -2.67 7.31
CA LEU A 19 -4.15 -3.36 6.04
C LEU A 19 -4.13 -2.31 4.93
N VAL A 20 -3.16 -2.39 4.04
CA VAL A 20 -3.02 -1.50 2.88
C VAL A 20 -3.22 -2.31 1.61
N GLU A 21 -4.09 -1.84 0.74
CA GLU A 21 -4.21 -2.37 -0.63
C GLU A 21 -3.28 -1.60 -1.55
N LEU A 22 -2.43 -2.32 -2.27
CA LEU A 22 -1.45 -1.75 -3.17
C LEU A 22 -2.12 -1.28 -4.46
N LEU A 23 -1.61 -0.19 -5.05
CA LEU A 23 -2.10 0.27 -6.34
C LEU A 23 -1.86 -0.80 -7.42
N PRO A 24 -2.79 -1.02 -8.38
CA PRO A 24 -2.64 -2.02 -9.45
C PRO A 24 -1.33 -1.87 -10.24
N GLU A 25 -0.90 -0.63 -10.49
CA GLU A 25 0.33 -0.24 -11.18
C GLU A 25 1.61 -0.41 -10.34
N THR A 26 1.49 -0.82 -9.08
CA THR A 26 2.61 -1.29 -8.22
C THR A 26 2.90 -2.77 -8.52
N SER A 27 2.78 -3.14 -9.79
CA SER A 27 2.69 -4.51 -10.32
C SER A 27 3.95 -5.34 -10.14
N SER A 28 5.10 -4.68 -10.06
CA SER A 28 6.36 -5.32 -9.77
C SER A 28 6.83 -4.84 -8.42
N TYR A 29 7.30 -5.77 -7.59
CA TYR A 29 8.19 -5.54 -6.45
C TYR A 29 9.53 -4.92 -6.89
N VAL A 30 9.51 -4.08 -7.93
CA VAL A 30 10.56 -3.42 -8.66
C VAL A 30 9.92 -2.37 -9.60
N LYS A 31 9.75 -1.09 -9.22
CA LYS A 31 9.40 -0.07 -10.24
C LYS A 31 10.67 0.61 -10.74
N SER A 32 10.92 0.51 -12.04
CA SER A 32 12.02 1.21 -12.73
C SER A 32 11.77 2.73 -12.67
N SER A 33 12.68 3.46 -12.04
CA SER A 33 12.84 4.90 -12.17
C SER A 33 14.17 5.18 -12.87
N LEU A 34 14.42 6.43 -13.29
CA LEU A 34 15.68 6.90 -13.89
C LEU A 34 16.94 6.60 -13.03
N GLY A 35 16.77 6.06 -11.82
CA GLY A 35 17.82 5.63 -10.88
C GLY A 35 17.74 4.18 -10.39
N GLY A 36 17.01 3.27 -11.05
CA GLY A 36 17.07 1.81 -10.80
C GLY A 36 15.77 1.12 -10.38
N LEU A 37 15.92 -0.18 -10.07
CA LEU A 37 14.89 -1.15 -9.70
C LEU A 37 14.69 -1.13 -8.17
N TYR A 38 13.53 -0.69 -7.65
CA TYR A 38 13.27 -0.68 -6.19
C TYR A 38 12.06 -1.53 -5.77
N SER A 39 12.26 -2.39 -4.78
CA SER A 39 11.23 -3.26 -4.24
C SER A 39 10.30 -2.58 -3.24
N ILE A 40 9.00 -2.63 -3.53
CA ILE A 40 7.96 -1.99 -2.73
C ILE A 40 7.17 -3.08 -2.02
N ALA A 41 6.75 -2.81 -0.78
CA ALA A 41 5.86 -3.67 0.00
C ALA A 41 6.42 -5.07 0.30
N VAL A 42 7.74 -5.16 0.52
CA VAL A 42 8.41 -6.39 0.99
C VAL A 42 8.30 -6.50 2.50
N ILE A 43 8.22 -7.70 3.05
CA ILE A 43 8.33 -7.92 4.50
C ILE A 43 9.59 -7.25 5.04
N ASN A 44 9.48 -6.61 6.21
CA ASN A 44 10.52 -5.80 6.85
C ASN A 44 10.82 -4.45 6.17
N SER A 45 10.06 -4.05 5.14
CA SER A 45 10.08 -2.67 4.65
C SER A 45 9.21 -1.75 5.51
N PHE A 46 9.47 -0.45 5.47
CA PHE A 46 8.66 0.56 6.16
C PHE A 46 7.70 1.26 5.21
N VAL A 47 6.51 1.58 5.71
CA VAL A 47 5.50 2.41 5.05
C VAL A 47 5.09 3.54 5.98
N ILE A 48 4.76 4.69 5.41
CA ILE A 48 4.17 5.81 6.14
C ILE A 48 2.68 5.78 5.94
N VAL A 49 1.94 5.75 7.05
CA VAL A 49 0.48 5.70 7.06
C VAL A 49 -0.04 6.99 7.68
N PRO A 50 -0.84 7.79 6.95
CA PRO A 50 -1.51 8.93 7.54
C PRO A 50 -2.62 8.44 8.48
N VAL A 51 -2.58 8.86 9.74
CA VAL A 51 -3.60 8.57 10.75
C VAL A 51 -4.03 9.89 11.38
N GLY A 52 -5.17 10.43 10.93
CA GLY A 52 -5.59 11.77 11.31
C GLY A 52 -4.58 12.83 10.87
N SER A 53 -4.10 13.65 11.81
CA SER A 53 -3.04 14.65 11.57
C SER A 53 -1.62 14.09 11.69
N GLU A 54 -1.47 12.81 12.07
CA GLU A 54 -0.18 12.18 12.32
C GLU A 54 0.29 11.37 11.12
N ARG A 55 1.62 11.22 11.00
CA ARG A 55 2.27 10.31 10.06
C ARG A 55 2.88 9.15 10.84
N VAL A 56 2.28 7.97 10.75
CA VAL A 56 2.73 6.79 11.49
C VAL A 56 3.67 5.96 10.63
N VAL A 57 4.81 5.56 11.18
CA VAL A 57 5.72 4.58 10.58
C VAL A 57 5.22 3.18 10.91
N ALA A 58 5.08 2.33 9.90
CA ALA A 58 4.71 0.93 10.08
C ALA A 58 5.68 0.00 9.34
N ILE A 59 5.97 -1.16 9.93
CA ILE A 59 6.78 -2.22 9.31
C ILE A 59 5.85 -3.25 8.65
N VAL A 60 6.13 -3.61 7.41
CA VAL A 60 5.37 -4.65 6.69
C VAL A 60 5.67 -6.01 7.30
N THR A 61 4.64 -6.72 7.74
CA THR A 61 4.73 -8.01 8.42
C THR A 61 4.15 -9.17 7.61
N SER A 62 3.20 -8.90 6.71
CA SER A 62 2.64 -9.90 5.82
C SER A 62 2.25 -9.29 4.47
N LEU A 63 2.18 -10.15 3.46
CA LEU A 63 1.78 -9.86 2.11
C LEU A 63 0.77 -10.93 1.67
N ASP A 64 -0.40 -10.49 1.24
CA ASP A 64 -1.47 -11.33 0.70
C ASP A 64 -1.74 -10.94 -0.75
N MET A 65 -1.80 -11.94 -1.64
CA MET A 65 -2.23 -11.79 -3.03
C MET A 65 -3.53 -12.56 -3.21
N ALA A 66 -4.62 -11.85 -3.47
CA ALA A 66 -5.92 -12.42 -3.78
C ALA A 66 -6.33 -12.02 -5.20
N GLU A 67 -6.95 -12.91 -5.95
CA GLU A 67 -7.68 -12.51 -7.17
C GLU A 67 -9.13 -12.26 -6.77
N GLU A 68 -9.60 -11.03 -6.95
CA GLU A 68 -10.99 -10.67 -6.67
C GLU A 68 -11.74 -10.53 -8.00
N ALA A 69 -12.81 -11.30 -8.17
CA ALA A 69 -13.64 -11.25 -9.37
C ALA A 69 -14.58 -10.05 -9.27
N GLU A 70 -14.35 -9.01 -10.07
CA GLU A 70 -15.31 -7.92 -10.23
C GLU A 70 -16.28 -8.29 -11.36
N ALA A 71 -17.56 -8.41 -11.03
CA ALA A 71 -18.62 -8.52 -12.03
C ALA A 71 -19.06 -7.10 -12.42
N SER A 72 -18.75 -6.68 -13.64
CA SER A 72 -19.23 -5.41 -14.19
C SER A 72 -20.24 -5.68 -15.29
N MET A 73 -21.41 -5.03 -15.24
CA MET A 73 -22.36 -5.06 -16.34
C MET A 73 -22.01 -3.98 -17.35
N GLN A 74 -21.38 -4.37 -18.47
CA GLN A 74 -21.28 -3.54 -19.66
C GLN A 74 -22.07 -4.22 -20.79
N THR A 75 -23.14 -3.56 -21.24
CA THR A 75 -23.93 -3.93 -22.42
C THR A 75 -24.45 -5.37 -22.44
N ARG A 76 -25.55 -5.66 -21.73
CA ARG A 76 -26.34 -6.93 -21.76
C ARG A 76 -25.58 -8.25 -21.53
N GLN A 77 -24.27 -8.25 -21.35
CA GLN A 77 -23.43 -9.40 -21.06
C GLN A 77 -22.72 -9.17 -19.73
N MET A 78 -22.73 -10.19 -18.87
CA MET A 78 -22.02 -10.16 -17.59
C MET A 78 -20.55 -10.49 -17.84
N LEU A 79 -19.68 -9.49 -17.73
CA LEU A 79 -18.24 -9.65 -17.79
C LEU A 79 -17.71 -9.82 -16.37
N VAL A 80 -17.17 -11.01 -16.07
CA VAL A 80 -16.44 -11.27 -14.83
C VAL A 80 -14.96 -11.06 -15.13
N ILE A 81 -14.40 -9.97 -14.63
CA ILE A 81 -12.97 -9.66 -14.79
C ILE A 81 -12.31 -9.91 -13.45
N ALA A 82 -11.44 -10.92 -13.40
CA ALA A 82 -10.56 -11.11 -12.25
C ALA A 82 -9.57 -9.93 -12.19
N ARG A 83 -9.62 -9.16 -11.10
CA ARG A 83 -8.62 -8.14 -10.81
C ARG A 83 -7.69 -8.66 -9.71
N PRO A 84 -6.37 -8.67 -9.94
CA PRO A 84 -5.43 -9.02 -8.88
C PRO A 84 -5.48 -7.92 -7.81
N ARG A 85 -5.81 -8.30 -6.58
CA ARG A 85 -5.81 -7.46 -5.40
C ARG A 85 -4.66 -7.87 -4.49
N ARG A 86 -3.77 -6.93 -4.20
CA ARG A 86 -2.60 -7.16 -3.35
C ARG A 86 -2.75 -6.35 -2.08
N THR A 87 -2.62 -7.01 -0.93
CA THR A 87 -2.72 -6.34 0.36
C THR A 87 -1.50 -6.64 1.22
N ILE A 88 -1.08 -5.67 2.03
CA ILE A 88 -0.07 -5.87 3.05
C ILE A 88 -0.65 -5.60 4.43
N TRP A 89 -0.24 -6.42 5.39
CA TRP A 89 -0.33 -6.07 6.79
C TRP A 89 0.94 -5.36 7.21
N ALA A 90 0.79 -4.22 7.88
CA ALA A 90 1.89 -3.53 8.51
C ALA A 90 1.58 -3.26 9.99
N SER A 91 2.59 -3.40 10.84
CA SER A 91 2.54 -3.08 12.27
C SER A 91 3.05 -1.67 12.49
N MET A 92 2.24 -0.82 13.10
CA MET A 92 2.59 0.56 13.45
C MET A 92 3.61 0.55 14.60
N ILE A 93 4.75 1.21 14.40
CA ILE A 93 5.89 1.17 15.34
C ILE A 93 6.29 2.54 15.90
N GLY A 94 5.74 3.63 15.35
CA GLY A 94 6.01 4.97 15.86
C GLY A 94 5.41 6.05 14.99
N THR A 95 5.53 7.30 15.45
CA THR A 95 4.99 8.47 14.75
C THR A 95 6.13 9.39 14.33
N LEU A 96 6.09 9.87 13.10
CA LEU A 96 6.96 10.95 12.63
C LEU A 96 6.40 12.27 13.16
N THR A 97 7.04 12.80 14.19
CA THR A 97 6.83 14.18 14.63
C THR A 97 7.74 15.09 13.83
N GLN A 98 7.16 16.11 13.19
CA GLN A 98 7.98 17.18 12.64
C GLN A 98 8.42 18.03 13.84
N SER A 99 9.63 17.79 14.37
CA SER A 99 10.24 18.78 15.26
C SER A 99 10.38 20.06 14.45
N ALA A 100 9.53 21.05 14.77
CA ALA A 100 9.80 22.44 14.43
C ALA A 100 11.15 22.77 15.05
N ARG A 101 12.22 22.73 14.24
CA ARG A 101 13.44 23.43 14.60
C ARG A 101 13.07 24.92 14.54
N GLY A 102 13.11 25.56 15.70
CA GLY A 102 13.18 27.01 15.81
C GLY A 102 14.47 27.55 15.19
#